data_AF-A0A1V4T0N9-F1
#
_entry.id   AF-A0A1V4T0N9-F1
#
_cell.length_a   1.000
_cell.length_b   1.000
_cell.length_c   1.000
_cell.angle_alpha   90.00
_cell.angle_beta   90.00
_cell.angle_gamma   90.00
#
_symmetry.space_group_name_H-M   'P 1'
#
loop_
_entity.id
_entity.type
_entity.pdbx_description
1 polymer ?
#
loop_
_entity_poly.entity_id
_entity_poly.type
_entity_poly.pdbx_seq_one_letter_code
_entity_poly.pdbx_strand_id
1 'polypeptide(L)'
;LFVISQSDKAEPTSGGNILSTEQKQNISRKICLLHELFQPVHPVCAVSVRLQWGLRVMAERMIKCLPREASSPVVALLQHPFRTTVAREQARDDFGETVGAILDTVSTFPLIPAPVRTIIRAVRSSVVS
;
A
#
# COMPACT_ATOMS: atom_id res chain seq x y z
N LEU A 1 3.56 -4.50 8.21
CA LEU A 1 2.43 -5.35 7.77
C LEU A 1 2.65 -6.76 8.29
N PHE A 2 1.68 -7.34 9.00
CA PHE A 2 1.70 -8.74 9.40
C PHE A 2 0.79 -9.56 8.48
N VAL A 3 1.24 -10.73 8.04
CA VAL A 3 0.48 -11.58 7.10
C VAL A 3 0.21 -12.95 7.72
N ILE A 4 -1.07 -13.27 7.89
CA ILE A 4 -1.54 -14.63 8.22
C ILE A 4 -1.65 -15.42 6.92
N SER A 5 -0.66 -16.28 6.67
CA SER A 5 -0.66 -17.18 5.51
C SER A 5 -1.58 -18.38 5.71
N GLN A 6 -1.91 -19.06 4.60
CA GLN A 6 -2.69 -20.30 4.59
C GLN A 6 -4.03 -20.20 5.32
N SER A 7 -4.74 -19.08 5.14
CA SER A 7 -6.04 -18.81 5.79
C SER A 7 -7.10 -19.86 5.47
N ASP A 8 -6.94 -20.59 4.38
CA ASP A 8 -7.75 -21.74 3.98
C ASP A 8 -7.63 -22.96 4.91
N LYS A 9 -6.61 -23.00 5.77
CA LYS A 9 -6.44 -24.01 6.81
C LYS A 9 -6.92 -23.55 8.18
N ALA A 10 -7.59 -22.40 8.27
CA ALA A 10 -8.27 -22.02 9.49
C ALA A 10 -9.32 -23.09 9.81
N GLU A 11 -9.35 -23.55 11.06
CA GLU A 11 -10.35 -24.52 11.50
C GLU A 11 -11.74 -23.86 11.56
N PRO A 12 -12.82 -24.62 11.33
CA PRO A 12 -12.80 -25.95 10.74
C PRO A 12 -12.36 -25.88 9.28
N THR A 13 -11.43 -26.77 8.90
CA THR A 13 -10.90 -26.78 7.53
C THR A 13 -11.97 -27.28 6.58
N SER A 14 -12.29 -26.48 5.57
CA SER A 14 -13.14 -26.90 4.45
C SER A 14 -12.27 -27.29 3.25
N GLY A 15 -12.59 -28.41 2.60
CA GLY A 15 -11.97 -28.82 1.34
C GLY A 15 -12.46 -28.02 0.13
N GLY A 16 -13.35 -27.05 0.33
CA GLY A 16 -13.94 -26.26 -0.75
C GLY A 16 -12.99 -25.24 -1.39
N ASN A 17 -13.45 -24.69 -2.52
CA ASN A 17 -12.74 -23.65 -3.28
C ASN A 17 -12.95 -22.23 -2.73
N ILE A 18 -13.70 -22.08 -1.64
CA ILE A 18 -13.95 -20.81 -0.96
C ILE A 18 -13.88 -21.00 0.55
N LEU A 19 -13.52 -19.94 1.28
CA LEU A 19 -13.55 -19.95 2.73
C LEU A 19 -15.00 -20.00 3.24
N SER A 20 -15.26 -20.93 4.15
CA SER A 20 -16.55 -21.01 4.85
C SER A 20 -16.75 -19.81 5.78
N THR A 21 -18.00 -19.59 6.20
CA THR A 21 -18.33 -18.54 7.18
C THR A 21 -17.58 -18.72 8.49
N GLU A 22 -17.48 -19.96 8.99
CA GLU A 22 -16.78 -20.30 10.23
C GLU A 22 -15.28 -20.04 10.13
N GLN A 23 -14.66 -20.40 9.00
CA GLN A 23 -13.25 -20.09 8.74
C GLN A 23 -13.00 -18.58 8.76
N LYS A 24 -13.86 -17.79 8.09
CA LYS A 24 -13.76 -16.32 8.08
C LYS A 24 -13.89 -15.74 9.48
N GLN A 25 -14.83 -16.22 10.29
CA GLN A 25 -14.98 -15.79 11.68
C GLN A 25 -13.74 -16.12 12.52
N ASN A 26 -13.17 -17.31 12.37
CA ASN A 26 -11.97 -17.70 13.10
C ASN A 26 -10.73 -16.92 12.67
N ILE A 27 -10.60 -16.60 11.39
CA ILE A 27 -9.57 -15.67 10.89
C ILE A 27 -9.75 -14.28 11.54
N SER A 28 -10.98 -13.74 11.57
CA SER A 28 -11.25 -12.45 12.21
C SER A 28 -10.89 -12.45 13.69
N ARG A 29 -11.23 -13.50 14.44
CA ARG A 29 -10.82 -13.65 15.86
C ARG A 29 -9.29 -13.64 16.01
N LYS A 30 -8.56 -14.35 15.14
CA LYS A 30 -7.08 -14.33 15.14
C LYS A 30 -6.52 -12.95 14.85
N ILE A 31 -7.12 -12.19 13.92
CA ILE A 31 -6.72 -10.80 13.64
C ILE A 31 -6.89 -9.91 14.88
N CYS A 32 -8.04 -10.02 15.57
CA CYS A 32 -8.26 -9.27 16.82
C CYS A 32 -7.19 -9.60 17.88
N LEU A 33 -6.92 -10.89 18.09
CA LEU A 33 -5.89 -11.33 19.04
C LEU A 33 -4.49 -10.78 18.68
N LEU A 34 -4.12 -10.78 17.40
CA LEU A 34 -2.83 -10.23 16.96
C LEU A 34 -2.71 -8.72 17.25
N HIS A 35 -3.80 -7.97 17.09
CA HIS A 35 -3.80 -6.54 17.43
C HIS A 35 -3.65 -6.29 18.94
N GLU A 36 -4.15 -7.20 19.78
CA GLU A 36 -3.97 -7.12 21.24
C GLU A 36 -2.54 -7.50 21.67
N LEU A 37 -1.95 -8.52 21.03
CA LEU A 37 -0.66 -9.07 21.42
C LEU A 37 0.55 -8.25 20.92
N PHE A 38 0.46 -7.62 19.74
CA PHE A 38 1.60 -6.91 19.14
C PHE A 38 1.48 -5.39 19.29
N GLN A 39 2.53 -4.78 19.85
CA GLN A 39 2.74 -3.33 19.89
C GLN A 39 4.06 -2.97 19.18
N PRO A 40 4.07 -1.93 18.30
CA PRO A 40 2.90 -1.18 17.84
C PRO A 40 1.97 -2.04 16.97
N VAL A 41 0.69 -1.64 16.92
CA VAL A 41 -0.30 -2.34 16.09
C VAL A 41 0.04 -2.16 14.61
N HIS A 42 0.62 -3.19 14.01
CA HIS A 42 0.86 -3.23 12.58
C HIS A 42 -0.41 -3.66 11.82
N PRO A 43 -0.66 -3.15 10.60
CA PRO A 43 -1.75 -3.66 9.77
C PRO A 43 -1.62 -5.17 9.59
N VAL A 44 -2.74 -5.90 9.74
CA VAL A 44 -2.80 -7.35 9.54
C VAL A 44 -3.58 -7.69 8.27
N CYS A 45 -3.08 -8.65 7.49
CA CYS A 45 -3.79 -9.26 6.37
C CYS A 45 -3.83 -10.78 6.53
N ALA A 46 -4.91 -11.39 6.08
CA ALA A 46 -5.05 -12.84 6.00
C ALA A 46 -5.17 -13.24 4.53
N VAL A 47 -4.40 -14.25 4.11
CA VAL A 47 -4.33 -14.67 2.71
C VAL A 47 -4.37 -16.18 2.53
N SER A 48 -4.91 -16.61 1.40
CA SER A 48 -4.76 -17.96 0.87
C SER A 48 -4.32 -17.88 -0.58
N VAL A 49 -3.13 -18.40 -0.89
CA VAL A 49 -2.63 -18.49 -2.26
C VAL A 49 -3.44 -19.51 -3.06
N ARG A 50 -3.76 -20.67 -2.45
CA ARG A 50 -4.56 -21.71 -3.12
C ARG A 50 -5.92 -21.18 -3.56
N LEU A 51 -6.60 -20.44 -2.68
CA LEU A 51 -7.93 -19.91 -2.96
C LEU A 51 -7.90 -18.54 -3.63
N GLN A 52 -6.71 -17.97 -3.92
CA GLN A 52 -6.55 -16.60 -4.39
C GLN A 52 -7.27 -15.56 -3.52
N TRP A 53 -7.39 -15.84 -2.22
CA TRP A 53 -8.17 -15.03 -1.30
C TRP A 53 -7.28 -14.07 -0.53
N GLY A 54 -7.69 -12.80 -0.43
CA GLY A 54 -6.99 -11.77 0.34
C GLY A 54 -5.70 -11.21 -0.29
N LEU A 55 -5.17 -11.81 -1.37
CA LEU A 55 -3.91 -11.39 -2.00
C LEU A 55 -3.95 -9.95 -2.54
N ARG A 56 -5.06 -9.57 -3.19
CA ARG A 56 -5.25 -8.21 -3.70
C ARG A 56 -5.24 -7.17 -2.58
N VAL A 57 -5.98 -7.44 -1.51
CA VAL A 57 -6.03 -6.57 -0.33
C VAL A 57 -4.67 -6.47 0.34
N MET A 58 -3.93 -7.58 0.42
CA MET A 58 -2.56 -7.58 0.93
C MET A 58 -1.64 -6.67 0.10
N ALA A 59 -1.67 -6.79 -1.24
CA ALA A 59 -0.86 -5.94 -2.12
C ALA A 59 -1.18 -4.46 -1.95
N GLU A 60 -2.47 -4.09 -1.92
CA GLU A 60 -2.89 -2.70 -1.67
C GLU A 60 -2.38 -2.17 -0.32
N ARG A 61 -2.46 -2.98 0.74
CA ARG A 61 -1.93 -2.57 2.06
C ARG A 61 -0.42 -2.50 2.09
N MET A 62 0.29 -3.37 1.37
CA MET A 62 1.73 -3.28 1.22
C MET A 62 2.12 -1.92 0.64
N ILE A 63 1.49 -1.52 -0.47
CA ILE A 63 1.76 -0.22 -1.11
C ILE A 63 1.50 0.94 -0.16
N LYS A 64 0.36 0.94 0.55
CA LYS A 64 0.03 1.98 1.55
C LYS A 64 1.01 2.06 2.73
N CYS A 65 1.80 1.02 2.99
CA CYS A 65 2.77 1.00 4.08
C CYS A 65 4.18 1.38 3.63
N LEU A 66 4.41 1.64 2.33
CA LEU A 66 5.72 2.01 1.83
C LEU A 66 6.07 3.47 2.18
N PRO A 67 7.36 3.80 2.29
CA PRO A 67 7.81 5.18 2.13
C PRO A 67 7.32 5.75 0.80
N ARG A 68 7.00 7.04 0.78
CA ARG A 68 6.40 7.72 -0.38
C ARG A 68 7.27 7.57 -1.63
N GLU A 69 8.58 7.67 -1.44
CA GLU A 69 9.60 7.59 -2.48
C GLU A 69 9.66 6.19 -3.14
N ALA A 70 9.19 5.15 -2.44
CA ALA A 70 9.24 3.76 -2.89
C ALA A 70 7.93 3.29 -3.53
N SER A 71 6.81 3.97 -3.28
CA SER A 71 5.47 3.55 -3.69
C SER A 71 5.35 3.34 -5.20
N SER A 72 5.74 4.33 -6.00
CA SER A 72 5.67 4.29 -7.47
C SER A 72 6.55 3.20 -8.11
N PRO A 73 7.86 3.08 -7.79
CA PRO A 73 8.69 1.99 -8.28
C PRO A 73 8.13 0.60 -7.95
N VAL A 74 7.64 0.39 -6.72
CA VAL A 74 7.12 -0.93 -6.32
C VAL A 74 5.84 -1.26 -7.08
N VAL A 75 4.91 -0.31 -7.26
CA VAL A 75 3.69 -0.52 -8.06
C VAL A 75 4.02 -0.91 -9.50
N ALA A 76 5.06 -0.33 -10.10
CA ALA A 76 5.51 -0.70 -11.44
C ALA A 76 6.02 -2.15 -11.54
N LEU A 77 6.52 -2.72 -10.44
CA LEU A 77 7.02 -4.10 -10.37
C LEU A 77 5.94 -5.13 -10.04
N LEU A 78 4.79 -4.74 -9.51
CA LEU A 78 3.70 -5.66 -9.21
C LEU A 78 3.21 -6.38 -10.48
N GLN A 79 2.74 -7.63 -10.33
CA GLN A 79 2.03 -8.30 -11.41
C GLN A 79 0.71 -7.58 -11.72
N HIS A 80 0.23 -7.71 -12.96
CA HIS A 80 -0.97 -7.01 -13.43
C HIS A 80 -2.20 -7.15 -12.51
N PRO A 81 -2.53 -8.34 -11.95
CA PRO A 81 -3.69 -8.50 -11.05
C PRO A 81 -3.60 -7.68 -9.74
N PHE A 82 -2.39 -7.27 -9.35
CA PHE A 82 -2.13 -6.54 -8.11
C PHE A 82 -1.86 -5.04 -8.35
N ARG A 83 -1.78 -4.59 -9.61
CA ARG A 83 -1.74 -3.16 -9.97
C ARG A 83 -3.14 -2.55 -9.95
N THR A 84 -3.74 -2.55 -8.77
CA THR A 84 -5.12 -2.08 -8.58
C THR A 84 -5.20 -0.56 -8.71
N THR A 85 -6.42 -0.03 -8.88
CA THR A 85 -6.66 1.42 -8.88
C THR A 85 -6.16 2.06 -7.59
N VAL A 86 -6.48 1.46 -6.44
CA VAL A 86 -6.03 1.91 -5.11
C VAL A 86 -4.50 1.98 -5.02
N ALA A 87 -3.80 0.95 -5.51
CA ALA A 87 -2.34 0.94 -5.49
C ALA A 87 -1.74 2.03 -6.40
N ARG A 88 -2.32 2.23 -7.59
CA ARG A 88 -1.86 3.26 -8.54
C ARG A 88 -2.14 4.67 -8.06
N GLU A 89 -3.31 4.92 -7.48
CA GLU A 89 -3.67 6.21 -6.90
C GLU A 89 -2.72 6.55 -5.75
N GLN A 90 -2.51 5.62 -4.81
CA GLN A 90 -1.54 5.81 -3.73
C GLN A 90 -0.14 6.17 -4.27
N ALA A 91 0.35 5.42 -5.25
CA ALA A 91 1.66 5.68 -5.86
C ALA A 91 1.73 7.02 -6.60
N ARG A 92 0.65 7.45 -7.25
CA ARG A 92 0.58 8.74 -7.94
C ARG A 92 0.61 9.88 -6.93
N ASP A 93 -0.18 9.78 -5.87
CA ASP A 93 -0.28 10.81 -4.84
C ASP A 93 1.05 10.93 -4.08
N ASP A 94 1.65 9.80 -3.67
CA ASP A 94 2.98 9.75 -3.03
C ASP A 94 4.08 10.36 -3.91
N PHE A 95 4.05 10.06 -5.21
CA PHE A 95 4.98 10.65 -6.18
C PHE A 95 4.80 12.16 -6.27
N GLY A 96 3.55 12.63 -6.37
CA GLY A 96 3.22 14.05 -6.46
C GLY A 96 3.72 14.83 -5.25
N GLU A 97 3.51 14.29 -4.05
CA GLU A 97 4.00 14.87 -2.80
C GLU A 97 5.53 14.86 -2.71
N THR A 98 6.17 13.75 -3.08
CA THR A 98 7.64 13.62 -3.07
C THR A 98 8.30 14.65 -3.99
N VAL A 99 7.82 14.74 -5.23
CA VAL A 99 8.34 15.72 -6.21
C VAL A 99 8.03 17.14 -5.75
N GLY A 100 6.84 17.40 -5.22
CA GLY A 100 6.46 18.70 -4.66
C GLY A 100 7.41 19.16 -3.56
N ALA A 101 7.74 18.29 -2.60
CA ALA A 101 8.67 18.60 -1.51
C ALA A 101 10.10 18.88 -2.01
N ILE A 102 10.57 18.14 -3.02
CA ILE A 102 11.87 18.40 -3.65
C ILE A 102 11.87 19.77 -4.34
N LEU A 103 10.83 20.10 -5.11
CA LEU A 103 10.70 21.39 -5.78
C LEU A 103 10.62 22.56 -4.77
N ASP A 104 9.91 22.37 -3.66
CA ASP A 104 9.83 23.35 -2.58
C ASP A 104 11.20 23.59 -1.95
N THR A 105 11.94 22.53 -1.62
CA THR A 105 13.31 22.62 -1.11
C THR A 105 14.20 23.38 -2.07
N VAL A 106 14.18 23.00 -3.36
CA VAL A 106 14.98 23.66 -4.39
C VAL A 106 14.63 25.14 -4.48
N SER A 107 13.35 25.51 -4.47
CA SER A 107 12.89 26.90 -4.64
C SER A 107 13.44 27.88 -3.59
N THR A 108 13.82 27.39 -2.41
CA THR A 108 14.37 28.17 -1.29
C THR A 108 15.87 28.41 -1.39
N PHE A 109 16.59 27.78 -2.32
CA PHE A 109 18.01 28.03 -2.49
C PHE A 109 18.29 29.48 -2.93
N PRO A 110 19.24 30.17 -2.28
CA PRO A 110 19.50 31.59 -2.50
C PRO A 110 20.07 31.91 -3.90
N LEU A 111 20.57 30.91 -4.62
CA LEU A 111 21.24 31.06 -5.92
C LEU A 111 20.35 30.71 -7.14
N ILE A 112 19.04 30.48 -6.97
CA ILE A 112 18.16 30.15 -8.10
C ILE A 112 17.67 31.43 -8.80
N PRO A 113 17.99 31.63 -10.11
CA PRO A 113 17.50 32.77 -10.88
C PRO A 113 15.96 32.78 -10.95
N ALA A 114 15.37 33.98 -10.95
CA ALA A 114 13.92 34.16 -10.98
C ALA A 114 13.18 33.37 -12.10
N PRO A 115 13.69 33.28 -13.34
CA PRO A 115 13.04 32.48 -14.40
C PRO A 115 12.98 30.99 -14.06
N VAL A 116 14.05 30.44 -13.48
CA VAL A 116 14.13 29.04 -13.07
C VAL A 116 13.13 28.76 -11.95
N ARG A 117 12.99 29.69 -11.00
CA ARG A 117 12.00 29.60 -9.92
C ARG A 117 10.56 29.59 -10.46
N THR A 118 10.25 30.35 -11.50
CA THR A 118 8.92 30.36 -12.15
C THR A 118 8.61 29.02 -12.81
N ILE A 119 9.57 28.41 -13.50
CA ILE A 119 9.42 27.09 -14.12
C ILE A 119 9.20 26.02 -13.05
N ILE A 120 10.00 26.02 -11.98
CA ILE A 120 9.85 25.09 -10.85
C ILE A 120 8.45 25.16 -10.24
N ARG A 121 7.90 26.37 -10.02
CA ARG A 121 6.53 26.53 -9.50
C ARG A 121 5.46 26.03 -10.47
N ALA A 122 5.64 26.25 -11.78
CA ALA A 122 4.70 25.77 -12.79
C ALA A 122 4.65 24.24 -12.86
N VAL A 123 5.82 23.59 -12.79
CA VAL A 123 5.91 22.12 -12.72
C VAL A 123 5.24 21.61 -11.44
N ARG A 124 5.48 22.25 -10.29
CA ARG A 124 4.82 21.91 -9.02
C ARG A 124 3.30 21.93 -9.15
N SER A 125 2.72 22.99 -9.72
CA SER A 125 1.26 23.09 -9.89
C SER A 125 0.68 21.98 -10.77
N SER A 126 1.44 21.49 -11.74
CA SER A 126 1.02 20.37 -12.60
C SER A 126 1.11 19.01 -11.93
N VAL A 127 1.98 18.85 -10.93
CA VAL A 127 2.24 17.56 -10.27
C VAL A 127 1.38 17.38 -9.02
N VAL A 128 0.94 18.49 -8.40
CA VAL A 128 0.09 18.52 -7.20
C VAL A 128 -1.42 18.55 -7.55
N SER A 129 -1.79 18.85 -8.80
CA SER A 129 -3.19 18.83 -9.28
C SER A 129 -3.57 17.48 -9.87
#